data_AF-A0A540WI02-F1
#
_entry.id   AF-A0A540WI02-F1
#
_cell.length_a   1.000
_cell.length_b   1.000
_cell.length_c   1.000
_cell.angle_alpha   90.00
_cell.angle_beta   90.00
_cell.angle_gamma   90.00
#
_symmetry.space_group_name_H-M   'P 1'
#
loop_
_entity.id
_entity.type
_entity.pdbx_description
1 polymer ?
#
loop_
_entity_poly.entity_id
_entity_poly.type
_entity_poly.pdbx_seq_one_letter_code
_entity_poly.pdbx_strand_id
1 'polypeptide(L)'
;VARAGGEVEPGVLEEVNVVGPLCTPLDCFARNLKLPPLRVGDRVFIPNVGAYGATASLTGFLSRPPPLELVHRDGEVIAVHRLRWGHEPHTRLPIQGSLSSEETR
;
A
#
# COMPACT_ATOMS: atom_id res chain seq x y z
N VAL A 1 -13.91 10.08 -0.45
CA VAL A 1 -14.11 9.40 -1.75
C VAL A 1 -13.03 9.86 -2.71
N ALA A 2 -12.41 8.92 -3.40
CA ALA A 2 -11.24 9.16 -4.24
C ALA A 2 -11.51 10.20 -5.34
N ARG A 3 -10.50 11.00 -5.70
CA ARG A 3 -10.55 12.00 -6.78
C ARG A 3 -9.46 11.71 -7.80
N ALA A 4 -9.74 11.92 -9.08
CA ALA A 4 -8.70 11.93 -10.10
C ALA A 4 -7.79 13.16 -9.91
N GLY A 5 -6.47 12.98 -10.06
CA GLY A 5 -5.47 14.05 -10.02
C GLY A 5 -4.85 14.24 -11.40
N GLY A 6 -4.95 15.46 -11.94
CA GLY A 6 -4.52 15.85 -13.30
C GLY A 6 -5.55 16.77 -13.95
N GLU A 7 -5.22 17.39 -15.10
CA GLU A 7 -6.23 18.03 -15.95
C GLU A 7 -7.19 16.96 -16.45
N VAL A 8 -8.36 16.88 -15.81
CA VAL A 8 -9.44 16.01 -16.23
C VAL A 8 -10.15 16.73 -17.37
N GLU A 9 -9.98 16.27 -18.60
CA GLU A 9 -10.83 16.67 -19.72
C GLU A 9 -12.30 16.47 -19.32
N PRO A 10 -13.17 17.49 -19.45
CA PRO A 10 -14.57 17.36 -19.08
C PRO A 10 -15.25 16.30 -19.94
N GLY A 11 -15.35 15.09 -19.39
CA GLY A 11 -15.96 13.91 -20.00
C GLY A 11 -17.18 13.43 -19.23
N VAL A 12 -18.00 12.60 -19.88
CA VAL A 12 -19.14 11.93 -19.24
C VAL A 12 -18.63 11.06 -18.10
N LEU A 13 -19.25 11.18 -16.91
CA LEU A 13 -18.88 10.35 -15.76
C LEU A 13 -19.31 8.90 -15.97
N GLU A 14 -18.42 7.97 -15.63
CA GLU A 14 -18.65 6.54 -15.69
C GLU A 14 -18.81 5.98 -14.28
N GLU A 15 -19.63 4.93 -14.13
CA GLU A 15 -19.72 4.19 -12.87
C GLU A 15 -18.63 3.12 -12.81
N VAL A 16 -17.73 3.23 -11.84
CA VAL A 16 -16.57 2.36 -11.71
C VAL A 16 -16.34 1.91 -10.28
N ASN A 17 -15.63 0.79 -10.13
CA ASN A 17 -15.07 0.35 -8.85
C ASN A 17 -13.58 0.68 -8.81
N VAL A 18 -13.12 1.29 -7.72
CA VAL A 18 -11.70 1.55 -7.48
C VAL A 18 -11.13 0.41 -6.63
N VAL A 19 -10.27 -0.39 -7.24
CA VAL A 19 -9.64 -1.57 -6.63
C VAL A 19 -8.13 -1.42 -6.59
N GLY A 20 -7.48 -2.14 -5.69
CA GLY A 20 -6.03 -2.22 -5.65
C GLY A 20 -5.47 -3.39 -6.49
N PRO A 21 -4.15 -3.63 -6.39
CA PRO A 21 -3.44 -4.63 -7.19
C PRO A 21 -3.40 -6.04 -6.55
N LEU A 22 -4.02 -6.25 -5.40
CA LEU A 22 -3.95 -7.51 -4.66
C LEU A 22 -4.93 -8.55 -5.23
N CYS A 23 -4.54 -9.81 -5.16
CA CYS A 23 -5.35 -10.95 -5.59
C CYS A 23 -6.44 -11.33 -4.54
N THR A 24 -7.21 -10.35 -4.08
CA THR A 24 -8.30 -10.56 -3.11
C THR A 24 -9.47 -9.61 -3.38
N PRO A 25 -10.74 -10.08 -3.27
CA PRO A 25 -11.90 -9.21 -3.41
C PRO A 25 -12.01 -8.13 -2.31
N LEU A 26 -11.26 -8.28 -1.21
CA LEU A 26 -11.18 -7.28 -0.15
C LEU A 26 -10.40 -6.02 -0.57
N ASP A 27 -9.60 -6.10 -1.64
CA ASP A 27 -8.77 -4.99 -2.10
C ASP A 27 -9.56 -4.00 -2.96
N CYS A 28 -10.52 -3.35 -2.31
CA CYS A 28 -11.43 -2.40 -2.92
C CYS A 28 -11.50 -1.13 -2.06
N PHE A 29 -11.16 0.01 -2.65
CA PHE A 29 -11.21 1.32 -2.00
C PHE A 29 -12.62 1.92 -2.04
N ALA A 30 -13.32 1.76 -3.16
CA ALA A 30 -14.69 2.27 -3.34
C ALA A 30 -15.42 1.49 -4.44
N ARG A 31 -16.74 1.35 -4.29
CA ARG A 31 -17.62 0.76 -5.29
C ARG A 31 -18.61 1.79 -5.82
N ASN A 32 -19.07 1.58 -7.05
CA ASN A 32 -20.10 2.40 -7.70
C ASN A 32 -19.79 3.90 -7.68
N LEU A 33 -18.52 4.26 -7.85
CA LEU A 33 -18.06 5.65 -7.85
C LEU A 33 -18.28 6.25 -9.24
N LYS A 34 -18.81 7.47 -9.31
CA LYS A 34 -18.88 8.24 -10.56
C LYS A 34 -17.55 8.98 -10.76
N LEU A 35 -16.77 8.59 -11.76
CA LEU A 35 -15.49 9.22 -12.09
C LEU A 35 -15.44 9.58 -13.58
N PRO A 36 -14.65 10.61 -13.94
CA PRO A 36 -14.26 10.80 -15.34
C PRO A 36 -13.50 9.55 -15.86
N PRO A 37 -13.47 9.31 -17.18
CA PRO A 37 -12.70 8.21 -17.76
C PRO A 37 -11.23 8.31 -17.37
N LEU A 38 -10.69 7.25 -16.76
CA LEU A 38 -9.29 7.16 -16.35
C LEU A 38 -8.48 6.33 -17.35
N ARG A 39 -7.23 6.70 -17.55
CA ARG A 39 -6.25 5.99 -18.38
C ARG A 39 -5.09 5.47 -17.54
N VAL A 40 -4.39 4.47 -18.08
CA VAL A 40 -3.13 3.99 -17.49
C VAL A 40 -2.16 5.16 -17.38
N GLY A 41 -1.64 5.40 -16.18
CA GLY A 41 -0.75 6.52 -15.87
C GLY A 41 -1.42 7.64 -15.08
N ASP A 42 -2.77 7.71 -15.09
CA ASP A 42 -3.50 8.68 -14.29
C ASP A 42 -3.33 8.41 -12.79
N ARG A 43 -3.45 9.48 -12.00
CA ARG A 43 -3.30 9.40 -10.55
C ARG A 43 -4.66 9.54 -9.88
N VAL A 44 -4.84 8.76 -8.82
CA VAL A 44 -6.02 8.83 -7.97
C VAL A 44 -5.59 9.23 -6.56
N PHE A 45 -6.29 10.19 -5.99
CA PHE A 45 -6.08 10.71 -4.64
C PHE A 45 -7.20 10.24 -3.72
N ILE A 46 -6.86 9.64 -2.58
CA ILE A 46 -7.83 9.24 -1.56
C ILE A 46 -7.73 10.23 -0.39
N PRO A 47 -8.71 11.13 -0.20
CA PRO A 47 -8.65 12.14 0.86
C PRO A 47 -8.89 11.52 2.24
N ASN A 48 -8.52 12.26 3.29
CA ASN A 48 -8.81 11.95 4.69
C ASN A 48 -8.21 10.62 5.19
N VAL A 49 -7.02 10.26 4.68
CA VAL A 49 -6.28 9.05 5.07
C VAL A 49 -5.13 9.32 6.05
N GLY A 50 -5.06 10.52 6.63
CA GLY A 50 -3.97 10.94 7.50
C GLY A 50 -3.96 10.30 8.89
N ALA A 51 -5.11 9.79 9.35
CA ALA A 51 -5.23 9.06 10.60
C ALA A 51 -5.70 7.64 10.33
N TYR A 52 -5.11 6.66 11.02
CA TYR A 52 -5.45 5.23 10.93
C TYR A 52 -5.40 4.62 9.51
N GLY A 53 -4.79 5.30 8.52
CA GLY A 53 -4.55 4.74 7.19
C GLY A 53 -3.47 3.67 7.25
N ALA A 54 -2.21 4.10 7.29
CA ALA A 54 -1.06 3.18 7.30
C ALA A 54 -1.07 2.25 8.52
N THR A 55 -1.43 2.74 9.71
CA THR A 55 -1.34 1.98 10.96
C THR A 55 -2.42 0.93 11.17
N ALA A 56 -3.60 1.07 10.56
CA ALA A 56 -4.65 0.05 10.61
C ALA A 56 -4.66 -0.86 9.36
N SER A 57 -3.79 -0.58 8.38
CA SER A 57 -3.70 -1.36 7.14
C SER A 57 -2.97 -2.67 7.35
N LEU A 58 -3.28 -3.67 6.50
CA LEU A 58 -2.56 -4.94 6.43
C LEU A 58 -1.26 -4.80 5.62
N THR A 59 -0.36 -3.95 6.09
CA THR A 59 0.86 -3.50 5.39
C THR A 59 1.94 -4.57 5.17
N GLY A 60 1.81 -5.75 5.79
CA GLY A 60 2.63 -6.95 5.51
C GLY A 60 1.92 -7.99 4.64
N PHE A 61 0.65 -7.77 4.27
CA PHE A 61 -0.14 -8.74 3.54
C PHE A 61 0.34 -8.88 2.08
N LEU A 62 0.42 -10.13 1.62
CA LEU A 62 0.92 -10.50 0.29
C LEU A 62 2.34 -9.95 -0.01
N SER A 63 3.13 -9.69 1.04
CA SER A 63 4.55 -9.29 0.97
C SER A 63 4.83 -8.08 0.07
N ARG A 64 3.87 -7.16 -0.09
CA ARG A 64 4.12 -5.92 -0.80
C ARG A 64 4.94 -4.96 0.07
N PRO A 65 5.83 -4.14 -0.53
CA PRO A 65 6.54 -3.13 0.23
C PRO A 65 5.54 -2.08 0.77
N PRO A 66 5.67 -1.63 2.03
CA PRO A 66 4.80 -0.58 2.58
C PRO A 66 4.89 0.71 1.76
N PRO A 67 3.82 1.52 1.71
CA PRO A 67 3.83 2.80 0.98
C PRO A 67 4.89 3.76 1.55
N LEU A 68 5.34 4.70 0.71
CA LEU A 68 6.11 5.85 1.18
C LEU A 68 5.18 6.84 1.87
N GLU A 69 5.64 7.41 2.97
CA GLU A 69 4.99 8.52 3.66
C GLU A 69 5.84 9.77 3.45
N LEU A 70 5.24 10.81 2.87
CA LEU A 70 5.92 12.07 2.58
C LEU A 70 5.32 13.16 3.46
N VAL A 71 6.18 13.95 4.11
CA VAL A 71 5.78 15.17 4.79
C VAL A 71 6.13 16.35 3.90
N HIS A 72 5.11 17.15 3.58
CA HIS A 72 5.23 18.32 2.72
C HIS A 72 4.86 19.58 3.52
N ARG A 73 5.62 20.65 3.35
CA ARG A 73 5.42 21.96 3.99
C ARG A 73 5.85 23.05 3.02
N ASP A 74 5.00 24.04 2.81
CA ASP A 74 5.31 25.25 2.02
C ASP A 74 5.84 24.98 0.59
N GLY A 75 5.34 23.95 -0.09
CA GLY A 75 5.80 23.61 -1.44
C GLY A 75 6.94 22.59 -1.47
N GLU A 76 7.54 22.27 -0.33
CA GLU A 76 8.71 21.39 -0.24
C GLU A 76 8.44 20.08 0.49
N VAL A 77 9.08 19.00 0.04
CA VAL A 77 9.10 17.71 0.77
C VAL A 77 10.20 17.78 1.81
N ILE A 78 9.81 17.81 3.09
CA ILE A 78 10.73 17.96 4.22
C ILE A 78 11.09 16.63 4.90
N ALA A 79 10.32 15.57 4.65
CA ALA A 79 10.63 14.23 5.13
C ALA A 79 10.03 13.14 4.23
N VAL A 80 10.72 12.01 4.16
CA VAL A 80 10.27 10.80 3.44
C VAL A 80 10.55 9.58 4.33
N HIS A 81 9.51 8.83 4.62
CA HIS A 81 9.57 7.64 5.45
C HIS A 81 9.00 6.42 4.72
N ARG A 82 9.42 5.24 5.15
CA ARG A 82 8.80 3.96 4.77
C ARG A 82 8.75 3.09 6.00
N LEU A 83 7.57 2.57 6.32
CA LEU A 83 7.44 1.55 7.36
C LEU A 83 8.32 0.34 7.01
N ARG A 84 8.99 -0.21 8.02
CA ARG A 84 9.77 -1.44 7.91
C ARG A 84 9.25 -2.46 8.93
N TRP A 85 9.00 -3.66 8.45
CA TRP A 85 8.73 -4.81 9.29
C TRP A 85 10.06 -5.44 9.71
N GLY A 86 10.10 -5.98 10.91
CA GLY A 86 11.25 -6.70 11.45
C GLY A 86 10.79 -7.78 12.40
N HIS A 87 11.66 -8.75 12.65
CA HIS A 87 11.43 -9.76 13.68
C HIS A 87 12.23 -9.37 14.92
N GLU A 88 11.55 -9.34 16.05
CA GLU A 88 12.22 -9.26 17.34
C GLU A 88 12.53 -10.68 17.83
N PRO A 89 13.80 -11.01 18.12
CA PRO A 89 14.16 -12.34 18.61
C PRO A 89 13.66 -12.51 20.05
N HIS A 90 12.68 -13.40 20.23
CA HIS A 90 12.26 -13.86 21.54
C HIS A 90 12.90 -15.24 21.77
N THR A 91 13.90 -15.27 22.68
CA THR A 91 14.81 -16.37 23.03
C THR A 91 15.69 -16.95 21.91
N ARG A 92 17.00 -17.08 22.16
CA ARG A 92 17.80 -18.11 21.48
C ARG A 92 17.36 -19.43 22.06
N LEU A 93 16.54 -20.19 21.35
CA LEU A 93 16.57 -21.63 21.57
C LEU A 93 18.02 -22.07 21.31
N PRO A 94 18.68 -22.80 22.21
CA PRO A 94 19.89 -23.49 21.81
C PRO A 94 19.49 -24.34 20.61
N ILE A 95 20.15 -24.14 19.47
CA ILE A 95 20.06 -25.09 18.37
C ILE A 95 20.72 -26.37 18.91
N GLN A 96 19.96 -27.19 19.66
CA GLN A 96 20.35 -28.54 20.01
C GLN A 96 20.09 -29.38 18.76
N GLY A 97 21.14 -29.48 17.96
CA GLY A 97 21.13 -30.20 16.72
C GLY A 97 22.35 -29.79 15.94
N SER A 98 23.48 -30.42 16.22
CA SER A 98 24.51 -30.59 15.21
C SER A 98 23.82 -31.16 13.97
N LEU A 99 23.65 -30.36 12.92
CA LEU A 99 23.58 -30.95 11.59
C LEU A 99 24.93 -31.63 11.39
N SER A 100 24.97 -32.93 11.70
CA SER A 100 26.05 -33.78 11.28
C SER A 100 26.15 -33.66 9.78
N SER A 101 27.35 -33.40 9.29
CA SER A 101 27.71 -33.12 7.92
C SER A 101 27.50 -34.29 6.93
N GLU A 102 26.52 -35.17 7.14
CA GLU A 102 26.27 -36.36 6.30
C GLU A 102 24.95 -36.35 5.51
N GLU A 103 24.05 -35.38 5.68
CA GLU A 103 22.74 -35.38 4.99
C GLU A 103 22.65 -34.36 3.84
N THR A 104 23.65 -34.35 2.95
CA THR A 104 23.58 -33.66 1.65
C THR A 104 24.25 -34.49 0.55
N ARG A 105 23.75 -35.72 0.36
CA ARG A 105 23.95 -36.46 -0.89
C ARG A 105 22.66 -36.55 -1.67
#